data_AF-A0A928Q885-F1
#
_entry.id   AF-A0A928Q885-F1
#
_cell.length_a   1.000
_cell.length_b   1.000
_cell.length_c   1.000
_cell.angle_alpha   90.00
_cell.angle_beta   90.00
_cell.angle_gamma   90.00
#
_symmetry.space_group_name_H-M   'P 1'
#
loop_
_entity.id
_entity.type
_entity.pdbx_description
1 polymer ?
#
loop_
_entity_poly.entity_id
_entity_poly.type
_entity_poly.pdbx_seq_one_letter_code
_entity_poly.pdbx_strand_id
1 'polypeptide(L)'
;MYRALHNLDESALRAKGEALEQKLQSTEYSEQQKQESLAEYLTLLQSQRAAALGIEFCQRLFTRVSAAFHAHLTTDLAVDMLYACILVQQFYAMDFAPWRAHTAIEDSKDALKAVAADGRDSDCLRYCQAVAELYAEAKFWPEALTYAVQMHDAASRLLQKGITRLENGARLDLRDTACAVCLYASQTADGLTEELAQKLTVELGAEEFAAVVKEAAETVGDTVTDPVELTPEYLAIRYELEEKIDEALEHQRGYYDYCKEYWMVKKLILRSDYGIAWKSPAVLNPGVDFH
;
A
#
# COMPACT_ATOMS: atom_id res chain seq x y z
N MET A 1 -22.73 13.18 12.06
CA MET A 1 -23.95 12.33 12.12
C MET A 1 -23.59 10.96 11.56
N TYR A 2 -22.82 10.17 12.32
CA TYR A 2 -22.46 8.80 11.94
C TYR A 2 -23.71 7.93 12.11
N ARG A 3 -24.26 7.42 11.00
CA ARG A 3 -25.24 6.33 11.08
C ARG A 3 -24.52 5.16 11.74
N ALA A 4 -25.08 4.64 12.82
CA ALA A 4 -24.73 3.33 13.32
C ALA A 4 -24.83 2.34 12.15
N LEU A 5 -23.69 1.94 11.59
CA LEU A 5 -23.62 0.84 10.64
C LEU A 5 -24.01 -0.37 11.46
N HIS A 6 -25.26 -0.82 11.33
CA HIS A 6 -25.66 -2.11 11.86
C HIS A 6 -24.66 -3.16 11.36
N ASN A 7 -24.07 -3.92 12.28
CA ASN A 7 -23.23 -5.06 11.92
C ASN A 7 -24.04 -5.96 10.98
N LEU A 8 -23.62 -6.01 9.72
CA LEU A 8 -24.24 -6.88 8.73
C LEU A 8 -23.69 -8.28 8.94
N ASP A 9 -24.55 -9.29 8.87
CA ASP A 9 -24.05 -10.66 8.82
C ASP A 9 -23.30 -10.93 7.51
N GLU A 10 -22.49 -11.99 7.52
CA GLU A 10 -21.64 -12.38 6.39
C GLU A 10 -22.48 -12.64 5.12
N SER A 11 -23.70 -13.17 5.27
CA SER A 11 -24.59 -13.47 4.15
C SER A 11 -25.07 -12.20 3.45
N ALA A 12 -25.41 -11.16 4.21
CA ALA A 12 -25.81 -9.86 3.69
C ALA A 12 -24.64 -9.15 2.99
N LEU A 13 -23.41 -9.27 3.54
CA LEU A 13 -22.20 -8.74 2.91
C LEU A 13 -21.91 -9.45 1.59
N ARG A 14 -21.97 -10.78 1.56
CA ARG A 14 -21.78 -11.60 0.35
C ARG A 14 -22.80 -11.23 -0.74
N ALA A 15 -24.08 -11.11 -0.39
CA ALA A 15 -25.13 -10.72 -1.33
C ALA A 15 -24.90 -9.31 -1.93
N LYS A 16 -24.39 -8.36 -1.12
CA LYS A 16 -23.98 -7.04 -1.62
C LYS A 16 -22.82 -7.14 -2.60
N GLY A 17 -21.82 -7.98 -2.31
CA GLY A 17 -20.70 -8.24 -3.21
C GLY A 17 -21.14 -8.82 -4.55
N GLU A 18 -22.05 -9.79 -4.54
CA GLU A 18 -22.64 -10.39 -5.75
C GLU A 18 -23.42 -9.37 -6.59
N ALA A 19 -24.24 -8.52 -5.94
CA ALA A 19 -24.96 -7.45 -6.63
C ALA A 19 -24.01 -6.41 -7.24
N LEU A 20 -22.94 -6.05 -6.53
CA LEU A 20 -21.91 -5.17 -7.06
C LEU A 20 -21.20 -5.81 -8.26
N GLU A 21 -20.89 -7.11 -8.20
CA GLU A 21 -20.22 -7.81 -9.28
C GLU A 21 -21.06 -7.79 -10.57
N GLN A 22 -22.38 -7.95 -10.46
CA GLN A 22 -23.32 -7.76 -11.57
C GLN A 22 -23.31 -6.30 -12.07
N LYS A 23 -23.32 -5.33 -11.15
CA LYS A 23 -23.26 -3.90 -11.50
C LYS A 23 -21.99 -3.54 -12.28
N LEU A 24 -20.83 -4.06 -11.87
CA LEU A 24 -19.55 -3.82 -12.55
C LEU A 24 -19.55 -4.33 -14.00
N GLN A 25 -20.29 -5.40 -14.28
CA GLN A 25 -20.42 -6.00 -15.61
C GLN A 25 -21.50 -5.32 -16.47
N SER A 26 -22.39 -4.55 -15.87
CA SER A 26 -23.50 -3.93 -16.57
C SER A 26 -23.05 -2.71 -17.39
N THR A 27 -23.66 -2.56 -18.56
CA THR A 27 -23.53 -1.39 -19.44
C THR A 27 -24.52 -0.28 -19.08
N GLU A 28 -25.44 -0.54 -18.15
CA GLU A 28 -26.47 0.41 -17.71
C GLU A 28 -25.93 1.46 -16.73
N TYR A 29 -24.77 1.20 -16.12
CA TYR A 29 -24.12 2.09 -15.16
C TYR A 29 -22.89 2.72 -15.76
N SER A 30 -22.71 4.01 -15.49
CA SER A 30 -21.46 4.72 -15.81
C SER A 30 -20.29 4.18 -15.00
N GLU A 31 -19.07 4.36 -15.50
CA GLU A 31 -17.85 3.96 -14.79
C GLU A 31 -17.70 4.68 -13.45
N GLN A 32 -18.10 5.95 -13.35
CA GLN A 32 -18.13 6.68 -12.08
C GLN A 32 -19.04 5.99 -11.06
N GLN A 33 -20.26 5.60 -11.44
CA GLN A 33 -21.19 4.92 -10.54
C GLN A 33 -20.69 3.53 -10.11
N LYS A 34 -19.90 2.86 -10.96
CA LYS A 34 -19.26 1.60 -10.65
C LYS A 34 -18.13 1.80 -9.63
N GLN A 35 -17.28 2.81 -9.84
CA GLN A 35 -16.20 3.17 -8.93
C GLN A 35 -16.72 3.59 -7.55
N GLU A 36 -17.77 4.41 -7.50
CA GLU A 36 -18.42 4.83 -6.25
C GLU A 36 -18.95 3.62 -5.47
N SER A 37 -19.69 2.71 -6.12
CA SER A 37 -20.20 1.52 -5.43
C SER A 37 -19.13 0.50 -5.07
N LEU A 38 -18.05 0.42 -5.86
CA LEU A 38 -16.89 -0.38 -5.48
C LEU A 38 -16.24 0.19 -4.22
N ALA A 39 -15.97 1.50 -4.18
CA ALA A 39 -15.41 2.17 -3.02
C ALA A 39 -16.30 1.97 -1.78
N GLU A 40 -17.60 2.20 -1.89
CA GLU A 40 -18.57 1.98 -0.81
C GLU A 40 -18.53 0.55 -0.26
N TYR A 41 -18.47 -0.45 -1.15
CA TYR A 41 -18.43 -1.85 -0.73
C TYR A 41 -17.10 -2.23 -0.08
N LEU A 42 -15.97 -1.75 -0.62
CA LEU A 42 -14.65 -1.99 -0.02
C LEU A 42 -14.55 -1.34 1.37
N THR A 43 -15.02 -0.09 1.51
CA THR A 43 -15.12 0.58 2.82
C THR A 43 -16.04 -0.18 3.77
N LEU A 44 -17.16 -0.72 3.28
CA LEU A 44 -18.05 -1.54 4.09
C LEU A 44 -17.33 -2.81 4.59
N LEU A 45 -16.67 -3.56 3.71
CA LEU A 45 -15.90 -4.75 4.08
C LEU A 45 -14.79 -4.42 5.09
N GLN A 46 -14.11 -3.29 4.91
CA GLN A 46 -13.10 -2.79 5.86
C GLN A 46 -13.72 -2.49 7.23
N SER A 47 -14.82 -1.73 7.27
CA SER A 47 -15.52 -1.37 8.51
C SER A 47 -16.07 -2.60 9.25
N GLN A 48 -16.49 -3.63 8.51
CA GLN A 48 -17.01 -4.88 9.06
C GLN A 48 -15.91 -5.92 9.30
N ARG A 49 -14.65 -5.58 9.02
CA ARG A 49 -13.47 -6.46 9.18
C ARG A 49 -13.65 -7.80 8.48
N ALA A 50 -14.36 -7.80 7.36
CA ALA A 50 -14.69 -8.99 6.60
C ALA A 50 -13.54 -9.33 5.63
N ALA A 51 -12.33 -9.53 6.16
CA ALA A 51 -11.12 -9.72 5.36
C ALA A 51 -11.24 -10.91 4.39
N ALA A 52 -11.78 -12.05 4.86
CA ALA A 52 -12.00 -13.23 4.03
C ALA A 52 -12.92 -12.95 2.82
N LEU A 53 -14.04 -12.23 3.04
CA LEU A 53 -14.93 -11.82 1.94
C LEU A 53 -14.26 -10.83 1.00
N GLY A 54 -13.46 -9.91 1.53
CA GLY A 54 -12.69 -8.96 0.73
C GLY A 54 -11.64 -9.62 -0.14
N ILE A 55 -10.92 -10.61 0.40
CA ILE A 55 -9.99 -11.46 -0.37
C ILE A 55 -10.75 -12.15 -1.50
N GLU A 56 -11.83 -12.85 -1.19
CA GLU A 56 -12.62 -13.61 -2.16
C GLU A 56 -13.12 -12.71 -3.31
N PHE A 57 -13.66 -11.54 -2.97
CA PHE A 57 -14.15 -10.56 -3.93
C PHE A 57 -13.03 -9.97 -4.79
N CYS A 58 -11.94 -9.52 -4.16
CA CYS A 58 -10.83 -8.87 -4.87
C CYS A 58 -10.07 -9.86 -5.77
N GLN A 59 -9.97 -11.13 -5.39
CA GLN A 59 -9.41 -12.17 -6.25
C GLN A 59 -10.25 -12.39 -7.50
N ARG A 60 -11.58 -12.48 -7.38
CA ARG A 60 -12.46 -12.57 -8.58
C ARG A 60 -12.31 -11.36 -9.49
N LEU A 61 -12.30 -10.16 -8.90
CA LEU A 61 -12.07 -8.92 -9.63
C LEU A 61 -10.72 -8.97 -10.37
N PHE A 62 -9.65 -9.35 -9.68
CA PHE A 62 -8.30 -9.48 -10.25
C PHE A 62 -8.26 -10.49 -11.40
N THR A 63 -8.80 -11.70 -11.22
CA THR A 63 -8.85 -12.73 -12.27
C THR A 63 -9.58 -12.23 -13.51
N ARG A 64 -10.70 -11.53 -13.34
CA ARG A 64 -11.46 -10.97 -14.46
C ARG A 64 -10.68 -9.90 -15.22
N VAL A 65 -10.08 -8.95 -14.50
CA VAL A 65 -9.31 -7.85 -15.11
C VAL A 65 -8.05 -8.41 -15.79
N SER A 66 -7.35 -9.35 -15.15
CA SER A 66 -6.22 -10.07 -15.75
C SER A 66 -6.61 -10.77 -17.05
N ALA A 67 -7.73 -11.49 -17.07
CA ALA A 67 -8.21 -12.13 -18.28
C ALA A 67 -8.52 -11.12 -19.40
N ALA A 68 -9.12 -9.97 -19.06
CA ALA A 68 -9.39 -8.89 -20.02
C ALA A 68 -8.08 -8.28 -20.56
N PHE A 69 -7.11 -8.01 -19.68
CA PHE A 69 -5.79 -7.49 -20.06
C PHE A 69 -5.05 -8.43 -21.01
N HIS A 70 -5.05 -9.74 -20.73
CA HIS A 70 -4.39 -10.72 -21.60
C HIS A 70 -5.12 -10.94 -22.93
N ALA A 71 -6.44 -10.76 -22.97
CA ALA A 71 -7.21 -10.80 -24.21
C ALA A 71 -6.99 -9.53 -25.07
N HIS A 72 -6.87 -8.36 -24.42
CA HIS A 72 -6.79 -7.06 -25.05
C HIS A 72 -5.80 -6.16 -24.31
N LEU A 73 -4.51 -6.28 -24.66
CA LEU A 73 -3.45 -5.51 -24.01
C LEU A 73 -3.63 -4.01 -24.29
N THR A 74 -4.12 -3.28 -23.30
CA THR A 74 -4.22 -1.83 -23.30
C THR A 74 -3.65 -1.29 -21.99
N THR A 75 -3.15 -0.06 -22.01
CA THR A 75 -2.60 0.55 -20.80
C THR A 75 -3.69 0.76 -19.74
N ASP A 76 -4.91 1.08 -20.13
CA ASP A 76 -6.01 1.25 -19.17
C ASP A 76 -6.32 -0.06 -18.43
N LEU A 77 -6.41 -1.19 -19.16
CA LEU A 77 -6.57 -2.50 -18.52
C LEU A 77 -5.35 -2.91 -17.67
N ALA A 78 -4.15 -2.50 -18.06
CA ALA A 78 -2.96 -2.71 -17.26
C ALA A 78 -3.05 -1.95 -15.93
N VAL A 79 -3.47 -0.68 -15.97
CA VAL A 79 -3.71 0.15 -14.78
C VAL A 79 -4.79 -0.47 -13.89
N ASP A 80 -5.92 -0.92 -14.45
CA ASP A 80 -6.97 -1.61 -13.69
C ASP A 80 -6.46 -2.88 -13.01
N MET A 81 -5.59 -3.64 -13.69
CA MET A 81 -4.99 -4.85 -13.14
C MET A 81 -4.08 -4.53 -11.94
N LEU A 82 -3.26 -3.47 -12.03
CA LEU A 82 -2.44 -3.01 -10.91
C LEU A 82 -3.30 -2.57 -9.73
N TYR A 83 -4.40 -1.84 -9.96
CA TYR A 83 -5.34 -1.45 -8.91
C TYR A 83 -6.01 -2.65 -8.24
N ALA A 84 -6.49 -3.62 -9.03
CA ALA A 84 -7.07 -4.85 -8.50
C ALA A 84 -6.05 -5.62 -7.64
N CYS A 85 -4.78 -5.65 -8.05
CA CYS A 85 -3.70 -6.25 -7.27
C CYS A 85 -3.46 -5.52 -5.94
N ILE A 86 -3.47 -4.17 -5.92
CA ILE A 86 -3.38 -3.38 -4.68
C ILE A 86 -4.53 -3.70 -3.72
N LEU A 87 -5.75 -3.91 -4.24
CA LEU A 87 -6.89 -4.31 -3.38
C LEU A 87 -6.69 -5.70 -2.77
N VAL A 88 -6.19 -6.67 -3.55
CA VAL A 88 -5.83 -8.00 -3.05
C VAL A 88 -4.77 -7.88 -1.94
N GLN A 89 -3.74 -7.07 -2.15
CA GLN A 89 -2.70 -6.77 -1.15
C GLN A 89 -3.29 -6.22 0.15
N GLN A 90 -4.19 -5.23 0.06
CA GLN A 90 -4.81 -4.60 1.24
C GLN A 90 -5.61 -5.60 2.08
N PHE A 91 -6.43 -6.45 1.45
CA PHE A 91 -7.23 -7.42 2.20
C PHE A 91 -6.41 -8.59 2.75
N TYR A 92 -5.33 -8.99 2.08
CA TYR A 92 -4.39 -9.95 2.67
C TYR A 92 -3.59 -9.38 3.83
N ALA A 93 -3.21 -8.10 3.76
CA ALA A 93 -2.62 -7.41 4.89
C ALA A 93 -3.59 -7.40 6.08
N MET A 94 -4.88 -7.09 5.86
CA MET A 94 -5.93 -7.16 6.88
C MET A 94 -6.12 -8.54 7.52
N ASP A 95 -5.83 -9.62 6.78
CA ASP A 95 -5.87 -11.02 7.25
C ASP A 95 -4.53 -11.47 7.86
N PHE A 96 -3.60 -10.54 8.13
CA PHE A 96 -2.25 -10.81 8.65
C PHE A 96 -1.44 -11.79 7.80
N ALA A 97 -1.76 -11.89 6.51
CA ALA A 97 -1.10 -12.78 5.57
C ALA A 97 -0.64 -12.04 4.30
N PRO A 98 0.11 -10.92 4.42
CA PRO A 98 0.49 -10.08 3.28
C PRO A 98 1.22 -10.88 2.18
N TRP A 99 2.01 -11.90 2.55
CA TRP A 99 2.71 -12.78 1.60
C TRP A 99 1.77 -13.49 0.61
N ARG A 100 0.49 -13.67 0.94
CA ARG A 100 -0.49 -14.34 0.06
C ARG A 100 -0.80 -13.54 -1.20
N ALA A 101 -0.48 -12.24 -1.21
CA ALA A 101 -0.61 -11.40 -2.38
C ALA A 101 0.46 -11.69 -3.46
N HIS A 102 1.52 -12.46 -3.14
CA HIS A 102 2.64 -12.72 -4.04
C HIS A 102 2.21 -13.19 -5.44
N THR A 103 1.28 -14.14 -5.54
CA THR A 103 0.80 -14.64 -6.83
C THR A 103 0.20 -13.52 -7.69
N ALA A 104 -0.64 -12.67 -7.10
CA ALA A 104 -1.25 -11.55 -7.83
C ALA A 104 -0.20 -10.51 -8.25
N ILE A 105 0.85 -10.31 -7.45
CA ILE A 105 1.96 -9.40 -7.76
C ILE A 105 2.77 -9.93 -8.94
N GLU A 106 3.09 -11.22 -8.96
CA GLU A 106 3.81 -11.88 -10.05
C GLU A 106 3.02 -11.81 -11.36
N ASP A 107 1.72 -12.12 -11.31
CA ASP A 107 0.81 -12.03 -12.46
C ASP A 107 0.70 -10.60 -13.01
N SER A 108 0.94 -9.58 -12.18
CA SER A 108 0.86 -8.15 -12.55
C SER A 108 2.12 -7.57 -13.19
N LYS A 109 3.21 -8.34 -13.31
CA LYS A 109 4.49 -7.84 -13.85
C LYS A 109 4.39 -7.30 -15.27
N ASP A 110 3.61 -7.97 -16.13
CA ASP A 110 3.45 -7.52 -17.53
C ASP A 110 2.56 -6.28 -17.64
N ALA A 111 1.55 -6.16 -16.76
CA ALA A 111 0.78 -4.93 -16.63
C ALA A 111 1.68 -3.77 -16.19
N LEU A 112 2.56 -3.97 -15.19
CA LEU A 112 3.49 -2.93 -14.75
C LEU A 112 4.43 -2.46 -15.88
N LYS A 113 4.96 -3.40 -16.68
CA LYS A 113 5.78 -3.06 -17.85
C LYS A 113 4.99 -2.24 -18.87
N ALA A 114 3.73 -2.59 -19.13
CA ALA A 114 2.87 -1.85 -20.06
C ALA A 114 2.60 -0.41 -19.57
N VAL A 115 2.27 -0.24 -18.29
CA VAL A 115 2.05 1.07 -17.66
C VAL A 115 3.33 1.92 -17.71
N ALA A 116 4.49 1.32 -17.42
CA ALA A 116 5.78 2.01 -17.50
C ALA A 116 6.14 2.43 -18.93
N ALA A 117 5.87 1.57 -19.93
CA ALA A 117 6.13 1.86 -21.33
C ALA A 117 5.25 3.00 -21.88
N ASP A 118 4.04 3.17 -21.36
CA ASP A 118 3.13 4.27 -21.69
C ASP A 118 3.49 5.59 -20.97
N GLY A 119 4.49 5.57 -20.06
CA GLY A 119 4.92 6.74 -19.32
C GLY A 119 3.97 7.17 -18.20
N ARG A 120 3.11 6.26 -17.73
CA ARG A 120 2.18 6.47 -16.59
C ARG A 120 2.90 6.31 -15.25
N ASP A 121 3.88 7.17 -15.02
CA ASP A 121 4.78 7.07 -13.86
C ASP A 121 4.05 7.22 -12.50
N SER A 122 2.92 7.94 -12.45
CA SER A 122 2.10 8.05 -11.23
C SER A 122 1.51 6.70 -10.80
N ASP A 123 1.00 5.93 -11.77
CA ASP A 123 0.46 4.59 -11.51
C ASP A 123 1.58 3.61 -11.14
N CYS A 124 2.72 3.67 -11.83
CA CYS A 124 3.91 2.88 -11.48
C CYS A 124 4.38 3.19 -10.06
N LEU A 125 4.51 4.47 -9.70
CA LEU A 125 4.94 4.90 -8.37
C LEU A 125 4.03 4.31 -7.29
N ARG A 126 2.72 4.48 -7.46
CA ARG A 126 1.70 4.03 -6.50
C ARG A 126 1.72 2.51 -6.32
N TYR A 127 1.81 1.76 -7.42
CA TYR A 127 1.88 0.30 -7.38
C TYR A 127 3.17 -0.18 -6.73
N CYS A 128 4.32 0.31 -7.19
CA CYS A 128 5.62 -0.11 -6.69
C CYS A 128 5.81 0.23 -5.21
N GLN A 129 5.30 1.38 -4.75
CA GLN A 129 5.30 1.72 -3.33
C GLN A 129 4.51 0.70 -2.50
N ALA A 130 3.27 0.40 -2.90
CA ALA A 130 2.41 -0.56 -2.18
C ALA A 130 3.05 -1.95 -2.09
N VAL A 131 3.63 -2.42 -3.21
CA VAL A 131 4.29 -3.73 -3.28
C VAL A 131 5.58 -3.76 -2.45
N ALA A 132 6.39 -2.71 -2.50
CA ALA A 132 7.63 -2.63 -1.74
C ALA A 132 7.36 -2.65 -0.23
N GLU A 133 6.37 -1.88 0.23
CA GLU A 133 5.94 -1.87 1.63
C GLU A 133 5.43 -3.25 2.08
N LEU A 134 4.60 -3.90 1.26
CA LEU A 134 4.07 -5.23 1.58
C LEU A 134 5.17 -6.29 1.67
N TYR A 135 6.14 -6.28 0.75
CA TYR A 135 7.27 -7.20 0.82
C TYR A 135 8.20 -6.91 1.99
N ALA A 136 8.41 -5.64 2.33
CA ALA A 136 9.16 -5.25 3.52
C ALA A 136 8.47 -5.76 4.80
N GLU A 137 7.15 -5.60 4.92
CA GLU A 137 6.36 -6.15 6.03
C GLU A 137 6.48 -7.69 6.13
N ALA A 138 6.55 -8.37 4.98
CA ALA A 138 6.76 -9.82 4.90
C ALA A 138 8.24 -10.26 5.01
N LYS A 139 9.19 -9.32 5.16
CA LYS A 139 10.64 -9.54 5.18
C LYS A 139 11.21 -10.20 3.92
N PHE A 140 10.58 -9.98 2.76
CA PHE A 140 11.08 -10.36 1.44
C PHE A 140 11.93 -9.22 0.85
N TRP A 141 13.11 -9.02 1.44
CA TRP A 141 13.95 -7.85 1.17
C TRP A 141 14.42 -7.69 -0.27
N PRO A 142 14.84 -8.75 -1.00
CA PRO A 142 15.24 -8.60 -2.40
C PRO A 142 14.09 -8.10 -3.28
N GLU A 143 12.87 -8.61 -3.06
CA GLU A 143 11.67 -8.19 -3.75
C GLU A 143 11.27 -6.77 -3.35
N ALA A 144 11.29 -6.45 -2.05
CA ALA A 144 11.02 -5.10 -1.55
C ALA A 144 11.97 -4.07 -2.18
N LEU A 145 13.27 -4.36 -2.22
CA LEU A 145 14.28 -3.53 -2.87
C LEU A 145 14.00 -3.34 -4.37
N THR A 146 13.66 -4.42 -5.07
CA THR A 146 13.34 -4.37 -6.51
C THR A 146 12.22 -3.38 -6.81
N TYR A 147 11.15 -3.40 -6.01
CA TYR A 147 10.02 -2.48 -6.18
C TYR A 147 10.33 -1.08 -5.65
N ALA A 148 11.15 -0.92 -4.61
CA ALA A 148 11.58 0.40 -4.14
C ALA A 148 12.45 1.13 -5.17
N VAL A 149 13.32 0.42 -5.90
CA VAL A 149 14.09 1.00 -7.02
C VAL A 149 13.15 1.47 -8.13
N GLN A 150 12.16 0.65 -8.53
CA GLN A 150 11.19 1.05 -9.54
C GLN A 150 10.31 2.24 -9.11
N MET A 151 9.94 2.27 -7.82
CA MET A 151 9.25 3.40 -7.19
C MET A 151 10.10 4.68 -7.28
N HIS A 152 11.38 4.61 -6.91
CA HIS A 152 12.31 5.74 -7.01
C HIS A 152 12.45 6.25 -8.46
N ASP A 153 12.56 5.33 -9.42
CA ASP A 153 12.70 5.66 -10.83
C ASP A 153 11.46 6.38 -11.38
N ALA A 154 10.27 5.94 -10.96
CA ALA A 154 9.02 6.60 -11.31
C ALA A 154 8.94 8.01 -10.70
N ALA A 155 9.36 8.18 -9.43
CA ALA A 155 9.43 9.49 -8.79
C ALA A 155 10.40 10.44 -9.51
N SER A 156 11.59 9.95 -9.87
CA SER A 156 12.60 10.71 -10.63
C SER A 156 12.05 11.20 -11.96
N ARG A 157 11.40 10.32 -12.73
CA ARG A 157 10.77 10.70 -14.01
C ARG A 157 9.64 11.71 -13.87
N LEU A 158 8.81 11.60 -12.82
CA LEU A 158 7.76 12.59 -12.55
C LEU A 158 8.34 13.98 -12.24
N LEU A 159 9.39 14.04 -11.41
CA LEU A 159 10.05 15.31 -11.07
C LEU A 159 10.75 15.94 -12.27
N GLN A 160 11.38 15.13 -13.14
CA GLN A 160 11.95 15.60 -14.40
C GLN A 160 10.89 16.20 -15.34
N LYS A 161 9.64 15.72 -15.25
CA LYS A 161 8.46 16.29 -15.95
C LYS A 161 7.88 17.53 -15.23
N GLY A 162 8.48 17.98 -14.13
CA GLY A 162 8.00 19.11 -13.32
C GLY A 162 6.82 18.79 -12.41
N ILE A 163 6.47 17.51 -12.24
CA ILE A 163 5.38 17.08 -11.37
C ILE A 163 5.92 16.94 -9.95
N THR A 164 5.50 17.85 -9.07
CA THR A 164 5.95 17.91 -7.66
C THR A 164 4.88 17.47 -6.67
N ARG A 165 3.65 17.26 -7.13
CA ARG A 165 2.52 16.77 -6.34
C ARG A 165 1.75 15.71 -7.13
N LEU A 166 1.36 14.65 -6.44
CA LEU A 166 0.48 13.61 -6.97
C LEU A 166 -0.98 14.06 -6.93
N GLU A 167 -1.85 13.31 -7.60
CA GLU A 167 -3.30 13.58 -7.69
C GLU A 167 -4.00 13.65 -6.32
N ASN A 168 -3.50 12.90 -5.34
CA ASN A 168 -3.98 12.92 -3.95
C ASN A 168 -3.41 14.09 -3.13
N GLY A 169 -2.66 15.01 -3.74
CA GLY A 169 -2.05 16.17 -3.09
C GLY A 169 -0.71 15.90 -2.40
N ALA A 170 -0.28 14.63 -2.30
CA ALA A 170 0.99 14.25 -1.69
C ALA A 170 2.16 14.90 -2.45
N ARG A 171 3.11 15.46 -1.71
CA ARG A 171 4.34 16.01 -2.28
C ARG A 171 5.23 14.85 -2.70
N LEU A 172 5.79 14.95 -3.90
CA LEU A 172 6.78 14.00 -4.38
C LEU A 172 8.17 14.45 -3.92
N ASP A 173 8.89 13.54 -3.26
CA ASP A 173 10.24 13.79 -2.74
C ASP A 173 11.18 12.62 -3.11
N LEU A 174 12.31 12.94 -3.75
CA LEU A 174 13.33 11.93 -4.06
C LEU A 174 14.03 11.44 -2.81
N ARG A 175 14.11 12.27 -1.77
CA ARG A 175 14.70 11.89 -0.49
C ARG A 175 13.97 10.69 0.10
N ASP A 176 12.63 10.75 0.15
CA ASP A 176 11.80 9.70 0.73
C ASP A 176 11.96 8.36 0.00
N THR A 177 11.92 8.40 -1.34
CA THR A 177 12.05 7.18 -2.16
C THR A 177 13.47 6.62 -2.12
N ALA A 178 14.50 7.46 -2.09
CA ALA A 178 15.88 7.03 -1.92
C ALA A 178 16.13 6.43 -0.53
N CYS A 179 15.52 6.99 0.52
CA CYS A 179 15.60 6.44 1.87
C CYS A 179 15.02 5.02 1.92
N ALA A 180 13.90 4.76 1.24
CA ALA A 180 13.34 3.41 1.13
C ALA A 180 14.31 2.44 0.39
N VAL A 181 14.94 2.88 -0.70
CA VAL A 181 15.95 2.08 -1.41
C VAL A 181 17.13 1.74 -0.49
N CYS A 182 17.73 2.73 0.18
CA CYS A 182 18.84 2.52 1.11
C CYS A 182 18.45 1.60 2.28
N LEU A 183 17.26 1.82 2.85
CA LEU A 183 16.73 1.02 3.94
C LEU A 183 16.60 -0.44 3.52
N TYR A 184 15.89 -0.74 2.42
CA TYR A 184 15.68 -2.12 2.00
C TYR A 184 16.97 -2.78 1.51
N ALA A 185 17.84 -2.02 0.83
CA ALA A 185 19.16 -2.51 0.44
C ALA A 185 19.97 -2.98 1.66
N SER A 186 19.94 -2.23 2.77
CA SER A 186 20.64 -2.61 4.01
C SER A 186 20.18 -3.92 4.63
N GLN A 187 18.97 -4.38 4.29
CA GLN A 187 18.39 -5.64 4.77
C GLN A 187 18.69 -6.82 3.82
N THR A 188 19.24 -6.57 2.64
CA THR A 188 19.67 -7.63 1.72
C THR A 188 21.10 -8.08 2.00
N ALA A 189 21.46 -9.28 1.53
CA ALA A 189 22.83 -9.79 1.66
C ALA A 189 23.86 -8.94 0.88
N ASP A 190 23.43 -8.36 -0.25
CA ASP A 190 24.29 -7.57 -1.13
C ASP A 190 24.45 -6.11 -0.66
N GLY A 191 23.59 -5.66 0.26
CA GLY A 191 23.60 -4.28 0.73
C GLY A 191 23.25 -3.27 -0.36
N LEU A 192 23.70 -2.03 -0.17
CA LEU A 192 23.62 -1.00 -1.21
C LEU A 192 24.76 -1.20 -2.22
N THR A 193 24.43 -1.62 -3.43
CA THR A 193 25.42 -1.85 -4.50
C THR A 193 26.05 -0.54 -4.98
N GLU A 194 27.25 -0.63 -5.57
CA GLU A 194 27.95 0.54 -6.10
C GLU A 194 27.14 1.26 -7.19
N GLU A 195 26.46 0.49 -8.05
CA GLU A 195 25.59 1.04 -9.11
C GLU A 195 24.43 1.87 -8.54
N LEU A 196 23.74 1.33 -7.52
CA LEU A 196 22.65 2.06 -6.85
C LEU A 196 23.16 3.29 -6.11
N ALA A 197 24.29 3.18 -5.40
CA ALA A 197 24.90 4.30 -4.70
C ALA A 197 25.30 5.44 -5.67
N GLN A 198 25.91 5.09 -6.81
CA GLN A 198 26.27 6.07 -7.85
C GLN A 198 25.03 6.75 -8.42
N LYS A 199 23.98 5.99 -8.74
CA LYS A 199 22.71 6.51 -9.24
C LYS A 199 22.09 7.52 -8.27
N LEU A 200 21.88 7.13 -7.01
CA LEU A 200 21.29 7.98 -5.99
C LEU A 200 22.14 9.24 -5.72
N THR A 201 23.48 9.11 -5.78
CA THR A 201 24.39 10.26 -5.67
C THR A 201 24.21 11.26 -6.81
N VAL A 202 24.00 10.78 -8.04
CA VAL A 202 23.76 11.65 -9.21
C VAL A 202 22.42 12.38 -9.09
N GLU A 203 21.38 11.70 -8.61
CA GLU A 203 20.01 12.25 -8.54
C GLU A 203 19.81 13.21 -7.36
N LEU A 204 20.41 12.94 -6.19
CA LEU A 204 20.26 13.75 -4.99
C LEU A 204 21.40 14.76 -4.78
N GLY A 205 22.59 14.46 -5.30
CA GLY A 205 23.84 15.09 -4.89
C GLY A 205 24.49 14.37 -3.69
N ALA A 206 25.81 14.47 -3.59
CA ALA A 206 26.61 13.69 -2.64
C ALA A 206 26.29 13.98 -1.16
N GLU A 207 26.02 15.23 -0.82
CA GLU A 207 25.69 15.63 0.55
C GLU A 207 24.33 15.06 0.99
N GLU A 208 23.31 15.22 0.13
CA GLU A 208 21.97 14.72 0.40
C GLU A 208 21.92 13.19 0.43
N PHE A 209 22.62 12.53 -0.50
CA PHE A 209 22.76 11.08 -0.48
C PHE A 209 23.42 10.57 0.81
N ALA A 210 24.49 11.22 1.29
CA ALA A 210 25.12 10.86 2.56
C ALA A 210 24.16 11.01 3.75
N ALA A 211 23.31 12.06 3.75
CA ALA A 211 22.28 12.25 4.77
C ALA A 211 21.23 11.13 4.72
N VAL A 212 20.77 10.73 3.53
CA VAL A 212 19.82 9.64 3.33
C VAL A 212 20.38 8.29 3.79
N VAL A 213 21.64 7.97 3.46
CA VAL A 213 22.28 6.73 3.92
C VAL A 213 22.37 6.68 5.43
N LYS A 214 22.71 7.81 6.07
CA LYS A 214 22.77 7.91 7.52
C LYS A 214 21.38 7.70 8.15
N GLU A 215 20.35 8.37 7.62
CA GLU A 215 18.96 8.22 8.09
C GLU A 215 18.50 6.76 7.99
N ALA A 216 18.73 6.11 6.85
CA ALA A 216 18.40 4.70 6.65
C ALA A 216 19.14 3.76 7.60
N ALA A 217 20.37 4.10 8.01
CA ALA A 217 21.13 3.32 8.99
C ALA A 217 20.67 3.53 10.43
N GLU A 218 20.30 4.76 10.82
CA GLU A 218 19.75 5.08 12.15
C GLU A 218 18.39 4.40 12.37
N THR A 219 17.66 4.19 11.29
CA THR A 219 16.42 3.40 11.22
C THR A 219 16.58 1.94 11.66
N VAL A 220 17.82 1.44 11.79
CA VAL A 220 18.15 0.07 12.22
C VAL A 220 18.58 0.00 13.71
N GLY A 221 18.76 1.13 14.39
CA GLY A 221 19.38 1.19 15.74
C GLY A 221 18.46 1.60 16.89
N ASP A 222 17.67 2.66 16.70
CA ASP A 222 16.66 3.13 17.66
C ASP A 222 15.27 2.94 17.07
N THR A 223 14.24 2.70 17.90
CA THR A 223 12.87 2.56 17.39
C THR A 223 12.39 3.88 16.79
N VAL A 224 12.45 3.98 15.47
CA VAL A 224 11.93 5.08 14.69
C VAL A 224 10.41 5.04 14.75
N THR A 225 9.83 6.16 15.17
CA THR A 225 8.39 6.40 15.13
C THR A 225 8.07 7.20 13.86
N ASP A 226 6.88 6.99 13.29
CA ASP A 226 6.51 7.73 12.09
C ASP A 226 6.40 9.24 12.42
N PRO A 227 7.14 10.13 11.74
CA PRO A 227 7.05 11.57 11.98
C PRO A 227 5.64 12.13 11.78
N VAL A 228 4.77 11.42 11.05
CA VAL A 228 3.35 11.78 10.93
C VAL A 228 2.66 11.87 12.30
N GLU A 229 3.12 11.11 13.30
CA GLU A 229 2.57 11.14 14.66
C GLU A 229 2.79 12.47 15.39
N LEU A 230 3.73 13.30 14.90
CA LEU A 230 4.02 14.63 15.42
C LEU A 230 3.30 15.76 14.67
N THR A 231 2.57 15.43 13.59
CA THR A 231 1.85 16.42 12.79
C THR A 231 0.61 16.94 13.53
N PRO A 232 0.22 18.22 13.33
CA PRO A 232 -1.01 18.76 13.89
C PRO A 232 -2.26 17.94 13.52
N GLU A 233 -2.31 17.43 12.29
CA GLU A 233 -3.39 16.61 11.74
C GLU A 233 -3.56 15.31 12.54
N TYR A 234 -2.46 14.60 12.80
CA TYR A 234 -2.48 13.39 13.62
C TYR A 234 -2.80 13.71 15.10
N LEU A 235 -2.17 14.75 15.66
CA LEU A 235 -2.35 15.11 17.06
C LEU A 235 -3.80 15.50 17.38
N ALA A 236 -4.52 16.07 16.41
CA ALA A 236 -5.94 16.42 16.53
C ALA A 236 -6.85 15.20 16.70
N ILE A 237 -6.47 14.03 16.15
CA ILE A 237 -7.31 12.83 16.15
C ILE A 237 -6.84 11.75 17.13
N ARG A 238 -5.65 11.90 17.75
CA ARG A 238 -4.96 10.80 18.45
C ARG A 238 -5.82 10.07 19.49
N TYR A 239 -6.66 10.77 20.24
CA TYR A 239 -7.50 10.15 21.27
C TYR A 239 -8.68 9.38 20.68
N GLU A 240 -9.33 9.94 19.65
CA GLU A 240 -10.39 9.24 18.89
C GLU A 240 -9.82 8.02 18.16
N LEU A 241 -8.59 8.13 17.63
CA LEU A 241 -7.89 7.02 17.00
C LEU A 241 -7.68 5.87 17.99
N GLU A 242 -7.16 6.12 19.20
CA GLU A 242 -6.98 5.07 20.21
C GLU A 242 -8.32 4.43 20.63
N GLU A 243 -9.38 5.23 20.79
CA GLU A 243 -10.73 4.70 21.09
C GLU A 243 -11.21 3.78 19.97
N LYS A 244 -11.08 4.20 18.70
CA LYS A 244 -11.42 3.36 17.54
C LYS A 244 -10.59 2.10 17.47
N ILE A 245 -9.28 2.15 17.79
CA ILE A 245 -8.41 0.97 17.81
C ILE A 245 -8.83 0.02 18.94
N ASP A 246 -9.16 0.55 20.12
CA ASP A 246 -9.61 -0.23 21.26
C ASP A 246 -10.94 -0.94 21.01
N GLU A 247 -11.93 -0.25 20.44
CA GLU A 247 -13.20 -0.85 19.99
C GLU A 247 -12.96 -1.94 18.96
N ALA A 248 -12.04 -1.67 18.02
CA ALA A 248 -11.61 -2.63 17.03
C ALA A 248 -11.02 -3.89 17.68
N LEU A 249 -10.15 -3.75 18.66
CA LEU A 249 -9.39 -4.85 19.26
C LEU A 249 -10.01 -5.41 20.54
N GLU A 250 -11.27 -5.04 20.85
CA GLU A 250 -11.95 -5.35 22.12
C GLU A 250 -11.94 -6.86 22.44
N HIS A 251 -11.83 -7.72 21.43
CA HIS A 251 -11.79 -9.19 21.57
C HIS A 251 -10.38 -9.82 21.51
N GLN A 252 -9.31 -9.05 21.29
CA GLN A 252 -7.95 -9.57 21.01
C GLN A 252 -6.89 -9.21 22.07
N ARG A 253 -7.27 -8.56 23.18
CA ARG A 253 -6.31 -8.19 24.23
C ARG A 253 -5.67 -9.43 24.89
N GLY A 254 -4.35 -9.60 24.72
CA GLY A 254 -3.53 -10.58 25.47
C GLY A 254 -2.92 -11.73 24.67
N TYR A 255 -2.97 -11.71 23.35
CA TYR A 255 -2.31 -12.71 22.47
C TYR A 255 -0.87 -12.32 22.10
N TYR A 256 -0.05 -13.34 21.78
CA TYR A 256 1.25 -13.16 21.12
C TYR A 256 1.01 -12.45 19.77
N ASP A 257 1.86 -11.48 19.37
CA ASP A 257 1.69 -10.62 18.18
C ASP A 257 0.63 -9.49 18.25
N TYR A 258 0.07 -9.17 19.43
CA TYR A 258 -0.90 -8.06 19.59
C TYR A 258 -0.39 -6.72 19.03
N CYS A 259 0.92 -6.45 19.09
CA CYS A 259 1.51 -5.23 18.54
C CYS A 259 1.32 -5.12 17.01
N LYS A 260 1.42 -6.24 16.28
CA LYS A 260 1.21 -6.27 14.82
C LYS A 260 -0.26 -6.05 14.47
N GLU A 261 -1.17 -6.64 15.25
CA GLU A 261 -2.61 -6.39 15.12
C GLU A 261 -2.96 -4.93 15.36
N TYR A 262 -2.41 -4.36 16.44
CA TYR A 262 -2.57 -2.95 16.78
C TYR A 262 -2.08 -2.03 15.65
N TRP A 263 -0.87 -2.24 15.13
CA TRP A 263 -0.33 -1.39 14.06
C TRP A 263 -1.11 -1.51 12.76
N MET A 264 -1.55 -2.72 12.40
CA MET A 264 -2.35 -2.90 11.21
C MET A 264 -3.70 -2.19 11.32
N VAL A 265 -4.38 -2.32 12.46
CA VAL A 265 -5.65 -1.62 12.71
C VAL A 265 -5.43 -0.10 12.70
N LYS A 266 -4.38 0.39 13.36
CA LYS A 266 -3.99 1.80 13.34
C LYS A 266 -3.76 2.31 11.91
N LYS A 267 -2.98 1.58 11.10
CA LYS A 267 -2.71 1.89 9.69
C LYS A 267 -4.00 1.96 8.87
N LEU A 268 -4.89 0.99 9.07
CA LEU A 268 -6.17 0.93 8.35
C LEU A 268 -7.05 2.14 8.70
N ILE A 269 -7.29 2.41 9.98
CA ILE A 269 -8.13 3.53 10.44
C ILE A 269 -7.55 4.87 9.98
N LEU A 270 -6.24 5.09 10.15
CA LEU A 270 -5.56 6.32 9.71
C LEU A 270 -5.76 6.55 8.22
N ARG A 271 -5.64 5.50 7.41
CA ARG A 271 -5.80 5.60 5.96
C ARG A 271 -7.26 5.77 5.54
N SER A 272 -8.18 4.97 6.10
CA SER A 272 -9.59 4.95 5.68
C SER A 272 -10.36 6.17 6.14
N ASP A 273 -10.18 6.55 7.41
CA ASP A 273 -11.03 7.54 8.05
C ASP A 273 -10.46 8.95 7.94
N TYR A 274 -9.12 9.06 7.86
CA TYR A 274 -8.42 10.35 7.96
C TYR A 274 -7.52 10.65 6.76
N GLY A 275 -7.33 9.72 5.83
CA GLY A 275 -6.43 9.90 4.68
C GLY A 275 -4.96 10.06 5.07
N ILE A 276 -4.58 9.63 6.27
CA ILE A 276 -3.22 9.73 6.80
C ILE A 276 -2.46 8.46 6.40
N ALA A 277 -1.36 8.64 5.66
CA ALA A 277 -0.45 7.56 5.32
C ALA A 277 0.55 7.36 6.46
N TRP A 278 0.28 6.38 7.32
CA TRP A 278 1.13 6.00 8.45
C TRP A 278 1.90 4.70 8.18
N LYS A 279 3.15 4.66 8.62
CA LYS A 279 4.09 3.54 8.53
C LYS A 279 4.21 2.88 9.89
N SER A 280 4.12 1.55 9.92
CA SER A 280 4.23 0.80 11.16
C SER A 280 5.67 0.78 11.69
N PRO A 281 5.87 0.59 13.01
CA PRO A 281 7.19 0.33 13.57
C PRO A 281 7.91 -0.83 12.88
N ALA A 282 7.21 -1.88 12.44
CA ALA A 282 7.83 -2.98 11.67
C ALA A 282 8.38 -2.53 10.31
N VAL A 283 7.69 -1.61 9.62
CA VAL A 283 8.16 -1.02 8.36
C VAL A 283 9.34 -0.07 8.60
N LEU A 284 9.25 0.73 9.67
CA LEU A 284 10.26 1.71 10.03
C LEU A 284 11.45 1.12 10.78
N ASN A 285 11.41 -0.13 11.24
CA ASN A 285 12.48 -0.71 12.02
C ASN A 285 12.69 -2.17 11.60
N PRO A 286 13.13 -2.41 10.35
CA PRO A 286 13.18 -3.75 9.77
C PRO A 286 14.16 -4.70 10.50
N GLY A 287 15.15 -4.14 11.22
CA GLY A 287 16.09 -4.88 12.05
C GLY A 287 15.59 -5.24 13.45
N VAL A 288 14.38 -4.84 13.83
CA VAL A 288 13.81 -5.09 15.15
C VAL A 288 12.74 -6.18 15.07
N ASP A 289 12.90 -7.23 15.86
CA ASP A 289 11.84 -8.22 16.05
C ASP A 289 10.85 -7.74 17.12
N PHE A 290 9.63 -7.47 16.69
CA PHE A 290 8.51 -7.10 17.54
C PHE A 290 7.65 -8.34 17.84
N HIS A 291 7.35 -8.58 19.11
CA HIS A 291 6.56 -9.71 19.63
C HIS A 291 5.71 -9.28 20.82
#